data_AF-A0A0T7ZC34-F1
#
_entry.id   AF-A0A0T7ZC34-F1
#
_cell.length_a   1.000
_cell.length_b   1.000
_cell.length_c   1.000
_cell.angle_alpha   90.00
_cell.angle_beta   90.00
_cell.angle_gamma   90.00
#
_symmetry.space_group_name_H-M   'P 1'
#
loop_
_entity.id
_entity.type
_entity.pdbx_description
1 polymer ?
#
loop_
_entity_poly.entity_id
_entity_poly.type
_entity_poly.pdbx_seq_one_letter_code
_entity_poly.pdbx_strand_id
1 'polypeptide(L)'
;MTSFKEQEPEKVVEFLDILDNLKDLPIVYIDETGIDRYLYRPYAGAPRGEKVYEKISGRRFERTSIVAGQVDGEFIAPMIYKKSMTSDFFVEWFKTQHLPALKTPHVIVMGNASFHPKNILDELCIQDKHFFLPLPPYSPDLNPIEQAWAILKKKVTDLLREVPTIFECLECFFKTR
;
A
#
# COMPACT_ATOMS: atom_id res chain seq x y z
N MET A 1 14.00 -10.77 7.15
CA MET A 1 12.77 -10.17 7.68
C MET A 1 13.20 -9.30 8.84
N THR A 2 12.92 -8.00 8.79
CA THR A 2 13.30 -7.06 9.86
C THR A 2 12.14 -7.01 10.84
N SER A 3 12.27 -7.61 12.01
CA SER A 3 11.28 -7.48 13.07
C SER A 3 11.56 -6.21 13.89
N PHE A 4 10.50 -5.48 14.24
CA PHE A 4 10.60 -4.30 15.11
C PHE A 4 10.67 -4.73 16.58
N LYS A 5 11.40 -3.99 17.41
CA LYS A 5 11.47 -4.29 18.85
C LYS A 5 10.15 -4.00 19.56
N GLU A 6 9.40 -3.07 18.99
CA GLU A 6 8.11 -2.58 19.46
C GLU A 6 6.94 -3.48 19.05
N GLN A 7 7.20 -4.53 18.25
CA GLN A 7 6.22 -5.54 17.89
C GLN A 7 5.87 -6.36 19.13
N GLU A 8 4.58 -6.46 19.44
CA GLU A 8 4.07 -7.26 20.56
C GLU A 8 3.76 -8.69 20.08
N PRO A 9 4.53 -9.72 20.47
CA PRO A 9 4.37 -11.07 19.93
C PRO A 9 3.00 -11.68 20.24
N GLU A 10 2.42 -11.37 21.40
CA GLU A 10 1.11 -11.88 21.81
C GLU A 10 0.00 -11.42 20.85
N LYS A 11 0.01 -10.13 20.45
CA LYS A 11 -0.93 -9.59 19.47
C LYS A 11 -0.74 -10.17 18.08
N VAL A 12 0.50 -10.51 17.72
CA VAL A 12 0.79 -11.19 16.45
C VAL A 12 0.20 -12.59 16.45
N VAL A 13 0.35 -13.35 17.54
CA VAL A 13 -0.26 -14.67 17.67
C VAL A 13 -1.78 -14.59 17.60
N GLU A 14 -2.40 -13.68 18.36
CA GLU A 14 -3.85 -13.47 18.32
C GLU A 14 -4.36 -13.12 16.90
N PHE A 15 -3.66 -12.24 16.20
CA PHE A 15 -4.00 -11.90 14.82
C PHE A 15 -3.91 -13.11 13.89
N LEU A 16 -2.86 -13.91 13.99
CA LEU A 16 -2.68 -15.11 13.17
C LEU A 16 -3.73 -16.18 13.49
N ASP A 17 -4.11 -16.34 14.75
CA ASP A 17 -5.16 -17.25 15.18
C ASP A 17 -6.52 -16.83 14.61
N ILE A 18 -6.87 -15.54 14.65
CA ILE A 18 -8.10 -15.02 14.03
C ILE A 18 -8.06 -15.25 12.51
N LEU A 19 -6.92 -15.01 11.87
CA LEU A 19 -6.75 -15.17 10.43
C LEU A 19 -6.87 -16.63 10.00
N ASP A 20 -6.36 -17.59 10.79
CA ASP A 20 -6.56 -19.03 10.54
C ASP A 20 -8.04 -19.46 10.68
N ASN A 21 -8.76 -18.86 11.64
CA ASN A 21 -10.20 -19.09 11.78
C ASN A 21 -11.03 -18.53 10.60
N LEU A 22 -10.47 -17.59 9.83
CA LEU A 22 -11.10 -16.96 8.66
C LEU A 22 -10.49 -17.41 7.32
N LYS A 23 -9.69 -18.49 7.30
CA LYS A 23 -8.94 -18.95 6.13
C LYS A 23 -9.76 -19.27 4.87
N ASP A 24 -11.06 -19.52 5.03
CA ASP A 24 -11.97 -19.80 3.91
C ASP A 24 -12.40 -18.52 3.18
N LEU A 25 -12.06 -17.34 3.71
CA LEU A 25 -12.36 -16.05 3.12
C LEU A 25 -11.13 -15.44 2.44
N PRO A 26 -11.29 -14.83 1.27
CA PRO A 26 -10.21 -14.07 0.65
C PRO A 26 -9.85 -12.85 1.52
N ILE A 27 -8.56 -12.52 1.55
CA ILE A 27 -8.02 -11.42 2.36
C ILE A 27 -7.69 -10.27 1.42
N VAL A 28 -8.09 -9.07 1.80
CA VAL A 28 -7.67 -7.84 1.15
C VAL A 28 -6.82 -7.02 2.11
N TYR A 29 -5.64 -6.66 1.63
CA TYR A 29 -4.68 -5.83 2.37
C TYR A 29 -4.77 -4.39 1.88
N ILE A 30 -5.03 -3.44 2.77
CA ILE A 30 -5.11 -2.01 2.44
C ILE A 30 -3.93 -1.28 3.07
N ASP A 31 -3.32 -0.41 2.28
CA ASP A 31 -2.27 0.47 2.75
C ASP A 31 -2.12 1.71 1.85
N GLU A 32 -1.27 2.63 2.29
CA GLU A 32 -0.95 3.87 1.60
C GLU A 32 0.55 4.04 1.38
N THR A 33 0.92 4.54 0.20
CA THR A 33 2.31 4.92 -0.07
C THR A 33 2.42 6.32 -0.65
N GLY A 34 3.41 7.07 -0.16
CA GLY A 34 3.86 8.31 -0.76
C GLY A 34 5.06 8.13 -1.70
N ILE A 35 5.11 8.93 -2.75
CA ILE A 35 6.27 9.15 -3.61
C ILE A 35 6.57 10.65 -3.56
N ASP A 36 7.59 11.03 -2.77
CA ASP A 36 7.94 12.42 -2.42
C ASP A 36 9.34 12.85 -2.88
N ARG A 37 10.12 11.91 -3.44
CA ARG A 37 11.50 12.14 -3.92
C ARG A 37 11.70 11.53 -5.29
N TYR A 38 12.75 11.95 -5.99
CA TYR A 38 13.27 11.20 -7.13
C TYR A 38 13.53 9.77 -6.68
N LEU A 39 12.83 8.82 -7.29
CA LEU A 39 13.22 7.43 -7.22
C LEU A 39 14.42 7.30 -8.16
N TYR A 40 15.62 7.30 -7.59
CA TYR A 40 16.86 7.04 -8.34
C TYR A 40 17.50 5.78 -7.78
N ARG A 41 18.42 5.19 -8.54
CA ARG A 41 19.12 3.99 -8.11
C ARG A 41 20.31 4.37 -7.21
N PRO A 42 20.31 4.08 -5.90
CA PRO A 42 21.42 4.45 -5.03
C PRO A 42 22.69 3.64 -5.29
N TYR A 43 22.56 2.46 -5.91
CA TYR A 43 23.67 1.54 -6.14
C TYR A 43 23.65 0.98 -7.56
N ALA A 44 24.79 1.01 -8.23
CA ALA A 44 25.01 0.35 -9.51
C ALA A 44 26.28 -0.51 -9.45
N GLY A 45 26.24 -1.68 -10.07
CA GLY A 45 27.40 -2.55 -10.20
C GLY A 45 28.30 -2.09 -11.35
N ALA A 46 29.61 -2.05 -11.11
CA ALA A 46 30.64 -1.81 -12.12
C ALA A 46 31.86 -2.71 -11.85
N PRO A 47 32.71 -2.95 -12.86
CA PRO A 47 34.01 -3.58 -12.65
C PRO A 47 34.82 -2.86 -11.56
N ARG A 48 35.68 -3.61 -10.85
CA ARG A 48 36.47 -3.05 -9.76
C ARG A 48 37.39 -1.94 -10.29
N GLY A 49 37.21 -0.72 -9.78
CA GLY A 49 37.95 0.47 -10.19
C GLY A 49 37.15 1.42 -11.08
N GLU A 50 35.99 1.00 -11.59
CA GLU A 50 35.10 1.84 -12.39
C GLU A 50 34.00 2.45 -11.53
N LYS A 51 33.66 3.72 -11.81
CA LYS A 51 32.56 4.44 -11.16
C LYS A 51 31.41 4.56 -12.13
N VAL A 52 30.20 4.22 -11.67
CA VAL A 52 28.96 4.55 -12.39
C VAL A 52 28.56 5.97 -12.02
N TYR A 53 28.41 6.82 -13.03
CA TYR A 53 27.90 8.18 -12.86
C TYR A 53 26.49 8.26 -13.42
N GLU A 54 25.58 8.79 -12.62
CA GLU A 54 24.21 9.10 -13.04
C GLU A 54 23.90 10.56 -12.69
N LYS A 55 23.15 11.25 -13.55
CA LYS A 55 22.70 12.62 -13.29
C LYS A 55 21.35 12.57 -12.59
N ILE A 56 21.33 12.90 -11.30
CA ILE A 56 20.11 13.01 -10.51
C ILE A 56 19.65 14.46 -10.51
N SER A 57 18.36 14.69 -10.70
CA SER A 57 17.78 16.04 -10.60
C SER A 57 17.62 16.44 -9.13
N GLY A 58 18.00 17.68 -8.80
CA GLY A 58 17.84 18.26 -7.46
C GLY A 58 16.45 18.87 -7.19
N ARG A 59 15.49 18.73 -8.11
CA ARG A 59 14.14 19.30 -7.94
C ARG A 59 13.39 18.56 -6.84
N ARG A 60 12.53 19.26 -6.10
CA ARG A 60 11.52 18.60 -5.26
C ARG A 60 10.30 18.33 -6.13
N PHE A 61 9.81 17.10 -6.11
CA PHE A 61 8.52 16.80 -6.72
C PHE A 61 7.39 17.14 -5.76
N GLU A 62 6.23 17.45 -6.35
CA GLU A 62 4.98 17.42 -5.62
C GLU A 62 4.73 15.98 -5.15
N ARG A 63 4.56 15.78 -3.84
CA ARG A 63 4.30 14.46 -3.26
C ARG A 63 3.04 13.88 -3.88
N THR A 64 3.18 12.71 -4.49
CA THR A 64 2.04 11.93 -5.01
C THR A 64 1.84 10.74 -4.09
N SER A 65 0.66 10.65 -3.49
CA SER A 65 0.25 9.57 -2.60
C SER A 65 -0.71 8.64 -3.32
N ILE A 66 -0.74 7.39 -2.88
CA ILE A 66 -1.57 6.33 -3.45
C ILE A 66 -2.15 5.53 -2.29
N VAL A 67 -3.44 5.24 -2.36
CA VAL A 67 -4.11 4.25 -1.50
C VAL A 67 -4.69 3.17 -2.41
N ALA A 68 -4.55 1.91 -2.01
CA ALA A 68 -5.15 0.79 -2.72
C ALA A 68 -5.39 -0.39 -1.77
N GLY A 69 -6.25 -1.31 -2.19
CA GLY A 69 -6.29 -2.67 -1.65
C GLY A 69 -5.43 -3.62 -2.51
N GLN A 70 -5.06 -4.76 -1.95
CA GLN A 70 -4.45 -5.86 -2.67
C GLN A 70 -5.16 -7.18 -2.34
N VAL A 71 -5.56 -7.91 -3.38
CA VAL A 71 -6.12 -9.27 -3.30
C VAL A 71 -5.33 -10.17 -4.24
N ASP A 72 -4.87 -11.33 -3.78
CA ASP A 72 -4.14 -12.32 -4.59
C ASP A 72 -2.97 -11.75 -5.41
N GLY A 73 -2.26 -10.77 -4.85
CA GLY A 73 -1.12 -10.12 -5.50
C GLY A 73 -1.49 -8.93 -6.40
N GLU A 74 -2.77 -8.70 -6.67
CA GLU A 74 -3.26 -7.67 -7.58
C GLU A 74 -3.89 -6.47 -6.84
N PHE A 75 -3.64 -5.27 -7.36
CA PHE A 75 -4.18 -4.04 -6.77
C PHE A 75 -5.66 -3.86 -7.13
N ILE A 76 -6.45 -3.44 -6.15
CA ILE A 76 -7.86 -3.09 -6.31
C ILE A 76 -8.13 -1.67 -5.79
N ALA A 77 -9.11 -1.01 -6.41
CA ALA A 77 -9.53 0.35 -6.08
C ALA A 77 -8.37 1.37 -5.89
N PRO A 78 -7.32 1.38 -6.73
CA PRO A 78 -6.22 2.31 -6.54
C PRO A 78 -6.70 3.76 -6.75
N MET A 79 -6.36 4.64 -5.82
CA MET A 79 -6.62 6.07 -5.91
C MET A 79 -5.32 6.85 -5.73
N ILE A 80 -5.00 7.68 -6.73
CA ILE A 80 -3.84 8.58 -6.72
C ILE A 80 -4.30 9.96 -6.28
N TYR A 81 -3.61 10.56 -5.32
CA TYR A 81 -3.96 11.88 -4.78
C TYR A 81 -2.70 12.66 -4.37
N LYS A 82 -2.80 13.99 -4.38
CA LYS A 82 -1.66 14.90 -4.06
C LYS A 82 -1.75 15.52 -2.66
N LYS A 83 -2.93 15.44 -2.03
CA LYS A 83 -3.17 16.00 -0.70
C LYS A 83 -2.73 15.03 0.39
N SER A 84 -2.72 15.50 1.64
CA SER A 84 -2.61 14.61 2.80
C SER A 84 -3.88 13.78 2.93
N MET A 85 -3.73 12.51 3.34
CA MET A 85 -4.88 11.69 3.69
C MET A 85 -5.52 12.23 4.98
N THR A 86 -6.84 12.39 4.96
CA THR A 86 -7.66 12.67 6.15
C THR A 86 -8.60 11.51 6.38
N SER A 87 -9.12 11.36 7.60
CA SER A 87 -10.07 10.29 7.92
C SER A 87 -11.31 10.32 7.02
N ASP A 88 -11.87 11.52 6.77
CA ASP A 88 -13.05 11.66 5.92
C ASP A 88 -12.78 11.26 4.47
N PHE A 89 -11.61 11.65 3.94
CA PHE A 89 -11.22 11.31 2.57
C PHE A 89 -10.95 9.81 2.42
N PHE A 90 -10.35 9.19 3.44
CA PHE A 90 -10.16 7.73 3.48
C PHE A 90 -11.49 6.99 3.53
N VAL A 91 -12.41 7.40 4.41
CA VAL A 91 -13.74 6.78 4.54
C VAL A 91 -14.55 6.93 3.26
N GLU A 92 -14.48 8.09 2.60
CA GLU A 92 -15.15 8.32 1.32
C GLU A 92 -14.60 7.37 0.24
N TRP A 93 -13.28 7.25 0.10
CA TRP A 93 -12.66 6.29 -0.81
C TRP A 93 -13.05 4.84 -0.46
N PHE A 94 -12.99 4.48 0.82
CA PHE A 94 -13.31 3.14 1.29
C PHE A 94 -14.75 2.76 0.90
N LYS A 95 -15.71 3.65 1.13
CA LYS A 95 -17.12 3.42 0.83
C LYS A 95 -17.43 3.45 -0.67
N THR A 96 -16.84 4.37 -1.42
CA THR A 96 -17.23 4.64 -2.81
C THR A 96 -16.44 3.85 -3.86
N GLN A 97 -15.22 3.44 -3.53
CA GLN A 97 -14.31 2.75 -4.45
C GLN A 97 -13.92 1.37 -3.94
N HIS A 98 -13.55 1.24 -2.65
CA HIS A 98 -13.02 -0.02 -2.13
C HIS A 98 -14.09 -1.09 -1.93
N LEU A 99 -15.11 -0.84 -1.10
CA LEU A 99 -16.18 -1.81 -0.82
C LEU A 99 -16.89 -2.26 -2.12
N PRO A 100 -17.25 -1.38 -3.06
CA PRO A 100 -17.88 -1.80 -4.32
C PRO A 100 -16.97 -2.64 -5.23
N ALA A 101 -15.64 -2.61 -5.04
CA ALA A 101 -14.71 -3.44 -5.79
C ALA A 101 -14.67 -4.89 -5.28
N LEU A 102 -15.13 -5.15 -4.06
CA LEU A 102 -15.18 -6.49 -3.46
C LEU A 102 -16.49 -7.19 -3.85
N LYS A 103 -16.38 -8.39 -4.44
CA LYS A 103 -17.55 -9.14 -4.95
C LYS A 103 -18.10 -10.18 -3.99
N THR A 104 -17.30 -10.58 -3.01
CA THR A 104 -17.59 -11.61 -2.03
C THR A 104 -17.24 -11.10 -0.63
N PRO A 105 -17.69 -11.75 0.45
CA PRO A 105 -17.14 -11.51 1.77
C PRO A 105 -15.61 -11.63 1.75
N HIS A 106 -14.93 -10.65 2.34
CA HIS A 106 -13.47 -10.59 2.45
C HIS A 106 -13.10 -10.24 3.89
N VAL A 107 -11.90 -10.64 4.30
CA VAL A 107 -11.23 -10.10 5.49
C VAL A 107 -10.41 -8.89 5.07
N ILE A 108 -10.75 -7.72 5.60
CA ILE A 108 -10.08 -6.46 5.32
C ILE A 108 -9.02 -6.23 6.39
N VAL A 109 -7.75 -6.31 5.96
CA VAL A 109 -6.58 -6.14 6.81
C VAL A 109 -5.92 -4.80 6.51
N MET A 110 -5.68 -3.99 7.55
CA MET A 110 -5.01 -2.70 7.38
C MET A 110 -4.29 -2.22 8.65
N GLY A 111 -3.37 -1.26 8.46
CA GLY A 111 -2.59 -0.67 9.55
C GLY A 111 -3.39 0.20 10.53
N ASN A 112 -2.72 0.62 11.61
CA ASN A 112 -3.30 1.42 12.69
C ASN A 112 -3.04 2.93 12.55
N ALA A 113 -3.09 3.46 11.33
CA ALA A 113 -2.85 4.88 11.11
C ALA A 113 -3.89 5.74 11.84
N SER A 114 -3.50 6.93 12.31
CA SER A 114 -4.40 7.81 13.08
C SER A 114 -5.62 8.29 12.27
N PHE A 115 -5.51 8.31 10.94
CA PHE A 115 -6.59 8.66 10.03
C PHE A 115 -7.45 7.45 9.61
N HIS A 116 -7.26 6.28 10.23
CA HIS A 116 -8.13 5.12 10.08
C HIS A 116 -9.16 5.09 11.22
N PRO A 117 -10.39 5.61 11.02
CA PRO A 117 -11.42 5.55 12.05
C PRO A 117 -11.99 4.13 12.16
N LYS A 118 -11.31 3.27 12.93
CA LYS A 118 -11.59 1.82 13.01
C LYS A 118 -13.06 1.49 13.26
N ASN A 119 -13.72 2.20 14.17
CA ASN A 119 -15.13 1.94 14.49
C ASN A 119 -16.04 2.17 13.28
N ILE A 120 -15.81 3.25 12.53
CA ILE A 120 -16.59 3.57 11.32
C ILE A 120 -16.31 2.54 10.23
N LEU A 121 -15.05 2.13 10.08
CA LEU A 121 -14.65 1.16 9.06
C LEU A 121 -15.20 -0.23 9.36
N ASP A 122 -15.17 -0.67 10.62
CA ASP A 122 -15.75 -1.92 11.07
C ASP A 122 -17.27 -1.95 10.83
N GLU A 123 -17.99 -0.89 11.19
CA GLU A 123 -19.42 -0.75 10.90
C GLU A 123 -19.73 -0.85 9.40
N LEU A 124 -18.96 -0.19 8.55
CA LEU A 124 -19.10 -0.28 7.09
C LEU A 124 -18.80 -1.68 6.57
N CYS A 125 -17.78 -2.35 7.10
CA CYS A 125 -17.44 -3.73 6.73
C CYS A 125 -18.62 -4.66 7.06
N ILE A 126 -19.15 -4.60 8.27
CA ILE A 126 -20.25 -5.46 8.72
C ILE A 126 -21.51 -5.23 7.88
N GLN A 127 -21.83 -3.98 7.54
CA GLN A 127 -22.96 -3.63 6.67
C GLN A 127 -22.87 -4.31 5.30
N ASP A 128 -21.67 -4.37 4.73
CA ASP A 128 -21.41 -4.97 3.42
C ASP A 128 -20.96 -6.45 3.51
N LYS A 129 -21.06 -7.07 4.70
CA LYS A 129 -20.72 -8.49 4.98
C LYS A 129 -19.24 -8.83 4.82
N HIS A 130 -18.36 -7.87 5.11
CA HIS A 130 -16.92 -8.05 5.24
C HIS A 130 -16.52 -8.08 6.72
N PHE A 131 -15.32 -8.61 6.99
CA PHE A 131 -14.74 -8.62 8.33
C PHE A 131 -13.58 -7.64 8.39
N PHE A 132 -13.50 -6.84 9.44
CA PHE A 132 -12.40 -5.93 9.66
C PHE A 132 -11.39 -6.54 10.63
N LEU A 133 -10.11 -6.62 10.23
CA LEU A 133 -9.04 -7.18 11.07
C LEU A 133 -7.82 -6.24 11.06
N PRO A 134 -7.65 -5.39 12.09
CA PRO A 134 -6.53 -4.46 12.13
C PRO A 134 -5.20 -5.20 12.34
N LEU A 135 -4.15 -4.75 11.64
CA LEU A 135 -2.80 -5.30 11.81
C LEU A 135 -2.29 -5.05 13.23
N PRO A 136 -1.51 -5.99 13.80
CA PRO A 136 -0.78 -5.73 15.01
C PRO A 136 0.19 -4.56 14.82
N PRO A 137 0.42 -3.73 15.86
CA PRO A 137 1.41 -2.66 15.80
C PRO A 137 2.77 -3.16 15.30
N TYR A 138 3.43 -2.33 14.48
CA TYR A 138 4.79 -2.59 13.96
C TYR A 138 4.97 -3.94 13.24
N SER A 139 3.92 -4.43 12.56
CA SER A 139 3.92 -5.70 11.82
C SER A 139 3.73 -5.54 10.31
N PRO A 140 4.54 -4.71 9.60
CA PRO A 140 4.40 -4.52 8.16
C PRO A 140 4.75 -5.79 7.37
N ASP A 141 5.46 -6.73 7.97
CA ASP A 141 5.81 -8.02 7.41
C ASP A 141 4.59 -8.94 7.21
N LEU A 142 3.50 -8.68 7.95
CA LEU A 142 2.19 -9.33 7.78
C LEU A 142 1.30 -8.63 6.73
N ASN A 143 1.83 -7.61 6.04
CA ASN A 143 1.10 -6.82 5.05
C ASN A 143 1.74 -6.95 3.65
N PRO A 144 1.34 -7.93 2.82
CA PRO A 144 1.94 -8.19 1.51
C PRO A 144 1.94 -7.00 0.55
N ILE A 145 1.02 -6.04 0.71
CA ILE A 145 0.94 -4.85 -0.15
C ILE A 145 2.19 -3.98 -0.07
N GLU A 146 2.95 -4.05 1.03
CA GLU A 146 4.25 -3.37 1.17
C GLU A 146 5.25 -3.83 0.10
N GLN A 147 5.23 -5.12 -0.24
CA GLN A 147 6.04 -5.66 -1.34
C GLN A 147 5.52 -5.18 -2.70
N ALA A 148 4.20 -5.11 -2.85
CA ALA A 148 3.57 -4.57 -4.05
C ALA A 148 3.95 -3.10 -4.28
N TRP A 149 4.03 -2.30 -3.22
CA TRP A 149 4.53 -0.92 -3.28
C TRP A 149 5.99 -0.85 -3.71
N ALA A 150 6.86 -1.74 -3.22
CA ALA A 150 8.24 -1.79 -3.66
C ALA A 150 8.35 -2.09 -5.17
N ILE A 151 7.54 -3.02 -5.68
CA ILE A 151 7.48 -3.36 -7.11
C ILE A 151 6.95 -2.17 -7.93
N LEU A 152 5.88 -1.53 -7.47
CA LEU A 152 5.28 -0.36 -8.11
C LEU A 152 6.29 0.78 -8.19
N LYS A 153 6.97 1.13 -7.09
CA LYS A 153 7.99 2.19 -7.07
C LYS A 153 9.13 1.90 -8.04
N LYS A 154 9.57 0.63 -8.12
CA LYS A 154 10.59 0.23 -9.09
C LYS A 154 10.10 0.45 -10.53
N LYS A 155 8.89 0.02 -10.88
CA LYS A 155 8.33 0.22 -12.23
C LYS A 155 8.14 1.70 -12.56
N VAL A 156 7.66 2.51 -11.62
CA VAL A 156 7.56 3.97 -11.79
C VAL A 156 8.94 4.58 -12.05
N THR A 157 9.98 4.12 -11.35
CA THR A 157 11.36 4.57 -11.58
C THR A 157 11.83 4.31 -13.00
N ASP A 158 11.52 3.12 -13.53
CA ASP A 158 11.90 2.73 -14.89
C ASP A 158 11.11 3.57 -15.92
N LEU A 159 9.81 3.77 -15.70
CA LEU A 159 8.93 4.57 -16.58
C LEU A 159 9.24 6.07 -16.57
N LEU A 160 9.77 6.62 -15.47
CA LEU A 160 10.17 8.03 -15.37
C LEU A 160 11.29 8.42 -16.36
N ARG A 161 11.93 7.45 -17.02
CA ARG A 161 12.88 7.69 -18.12
C ARG A 161 12.18 8.10 -19.41
N GLU A 162 10.93 7.70 -19.59
CA GLU A 162 10.13 7.88 -20.80
C GLU A 162 9.00 8.88 -20.59
N VAL A 163 8.40 8.90 -19.39
CA VAL A 163 7.26 9.72 -19.01
C VAL A 163 7.68 10.79 -18.00
N PRO A 164 7.32 12.07 -18.19
CA PRO A 164 7.89 13.17 -17.40
C PRO A 164 7.31 13.29 -15.99
N THR A 165 6.15 12.70 -15.70
CA THR A 165 5.48 12.87 -14.40
C THR A 165 5.19 11.54 -13.69
N ILE A 166 5.29 11.55 -12.35
CA ILE A 166 4.94 10.40 -11.51
C ILE A 166 3.46 10.04 -11.69
N PHE A 167 2.58 11.05 -11.80
CA PHE A 167 1.15 10.84 -11.97
C PHE A 167 0.85 10.04 -13.24
N GLU A 168 1.40 10.43 -14.39
CA GLU A 168 1.21 9.70 -15.65
C GLU A 168 1.83 8.29 -15.58
N CYS A 169 3.00 8.12 -14.94
CA CYS A 169 3.59 6.79 -14.75
C CYS A 169 2.65 5.86 -13.97
N LEU A 170 2.03 6.37 -12.91
CA LEU A 170 1.08 5.63 -12.10
C LEU A 170 -0.20 5.32 -12.86
N GLU A 171 -0.74 6.30 -13.60
CA GLU A 171 -1.90 6.05 -14.46
C GLU A 171 -1.60 4.97 -15.51
N CYS A 172 -0.45 5.02 -16.17
CA CYS A 172 -0.03 3.97 -17.10
C CYS A 172 0.05 2.61 -16.40
N PHE A 173 0.63 2.55 -15.21
CA PHE A 173 0.76 1.31 -14.46
C PHE A 173 -0.61 0.69 -14.13
N PHE A 174 -1.57 1.49 -13.69
CA PHE A 174 -2.92 1.01 -13.33
C PHE A 174 -3.85 0.81 -14.53
N LYS A 175 -3.64 1.50 -15.67
CA LYS A 175 -4.44 1.33 -16.91
C LYS A 175 -4.03 0.14 -17.77
N THR A 176 -2.80 -0.37 -17.61
CA THR A 176 -2.26 -1.45 -18.47
C THR A 176 -2.63 -2.86 -17.97
N ARG A 177 -3.63 -2.98 -17.11
CA ARG A 177 -4.13 -4.24 -16.52
C ARG A 177 -5.64 -4.29 -16.63
#